data_AF-A0A1Y3B9Q4-F1
#
_entry.id   AF-A0A1Y3B9Q4-F1
#
_cell.length_a   1.000
_cell.length_b   1.000
_cell.length_c   1.000
_cell.angle_alpha   90.00
_cell.angle_beta   90.00
_cell.angle_gamma   90.00
#
_symmetry.space_group_name_H-M   'P 1'
#
loop_
_entity.id
_entity.type
_entity.pdbx_description
1 polymer ?
#
loop_
_entity_poly.entity_id
_entity_poly.type
_entity_poly.pdbx_seq_one_letter_code
_entity_poly.pdbx_strand_id
1 'polypeptide(L)'
;TNQEPQLKIDDPKIGEPLVQAILSTLSKCFLYDLNGTFVNNDCIALIFKPIVNQISNLFGNDDDYQKRLELILQCIQYLIQNNRDETLIKDFNYQILLKSQDSNEKVKISAIKLLHRLVLTCDEDYLPFIPEAMPFIADLSEDDSEQIELQLKQLIMDIEQLIGEPINKYL
;
A
#
# COMPACT_ATOMS: atom_id res chain seq x y z
N THR A 1 34.81 1.51 4.99
CA THR A 1 33.52 1.43 4.28
C THR A 1 33.01 0.01 4.41
N ASN A 2 32.28 -0.28 5.49
CA ASN A 2 31.59 -1.56 5.66
C ASN A 2 30.30 -1.47 4.87
N GLN A 3 30.33 -1.83 3.58
CA GLN A 3 29.09 -2.16 2.89
C GLN A 3 28.62 -3.47 3.51
N GLU A 4 27.46 -3.43 4.16
CA GLU A 4 26.79 -4.65 4.59
C GLU A 4 26.65 -5.58 3.38
N PRO A 5 26.93 -6.89 3.54
CA PRO A 5 26.81 -7.83 2.44
C PRO A 5 25.39 -7.78 1.88
N GLN A 6 25.25 -7.29 0.65
CA GLN A 6 23.98 -7.31 -0.05
C GLN A 6 23.64 -8.76 -0.37
N LEU A 7 22.58 -9.27 0.26
CA LEU A 7 22.04 -10.58 -0.03
C LEU A 7 21.43 -10.54 -1.45
N LYS A 8 22.19 -11.02 -2.43
CA LYS A 8 21.81 -10.95 -3.84
C LYS A 8 21.19 -12.27 -4.28
N ILE A 9 19.87 -12.30 -4.39
CA ILE A 9 19.13 -13.43 -4.96
C ILE A 9 18.75 -13.05 -6.39
N ASP A 10 19.51 -13.58 -7.35
CA ASP A 10 19.34 -13.23 -8.77
C ASP A 10 18.27 -14.09 -9.48
N ASP A 11 17.88 -15.24 -8.92
CA ASP A 11 16.85 -16.13 -9.50
C ASP A 11 15.46 -15.87 -8.90
N PRO A 12 14.49 -15.39 -9.70
CA PRO A 12 13.11 -15.20 -9.23
C PRO A 12 12.46 -16.45 -8.67
N LYS A 13 12.83 -17.64 -9.16
CA LYS A 13 12.30 -18.91 -8.64
C LYS A 13 12.67 -19.17 -7.18
N ILE A 14 13.70 -18.49 -6.69
CA ILE A 14 14.16 -18.56 -5.30
C ILE A 14 13.70 -17.31 -4.54
N GLY A 15 13.89 -16.13 -5.12
CA GLY A 15 13.62 -14.86 -4.43
C GLY A 15 12.13 -14.60 -4.21
N GLU A 16 11.27 -14.94 -5.17
CA GLU A 16 9.82 -14.74 -5.04
C GLU A 16 9.19 -15.53 -3.89
N PRO A 17 9.43 -16.87 -3.78
CA PRO A 17 8.96 -17.62 -2.63
C PRO A 17 9.45 -17.05 -1.29
N LEU A 18 10.68 -16.53 -1.23
CA LEU A 18 11.21 -15.94 -0.01
C LEU A 18 10.49 -14.64 0.36
N VAL A 19 10.30 -13.72 -0.60
CA VAL A 19 9.57 -12.47 -0.38
C VAL A 19 8.12 -12.77 0.04
N GLN A 20 7.46 -13.70 -0.64
CA GLN A 20 6.10 -14.12 -0.30
C GLN A 20 6.02 -14.76 1.10
N ALA A 21 6.99 -15.59 1.48
CA ALA A 21 7.05 -16.18 2.82
C ALA A 21 7.27 -15.11 3.90
N ILE A 22 8.12 -14.11 3.66
CA ILE A 22 8.34 -12.98 4.57
C ILE A 22 7.06 -12.18 4.73
N LEU A 23 6.43 -11.73 3.63
CA LEU A 23 5.20 -10.95 3.67
C LEU A 23 4.05 -11.73 4.33
N SER A 24 3.90 -13.02 4.03
CA SER A 24 2.89 -13.88 4.67
C SER A 24 3.14 -14.08 6.16
N THR A 25 4.40 -14.12 6.59
CA THR A 25 4.74 -14.20 8.02
C THR A 25 4.43 -12.88 8.70
N LEU A 26 4.83 -11.75 8.12
CA LEU A 26 4.53 -10.42 8.65
C LEU A 26 3.02 -10.18 8.75
N SER A 27 2.24 -10.53 7.71
CA SER A 27 0.79 -10.36 7.75
C SER A 27 0.15 -11.15 8.89
N LYS A 28 0.62 -12.37 9.17
CA LYS A 28 0.18 -13.16 10.32
C LYS A 28 0.62 -12.55 11.65
N CYS A 29 1.83 -12.02 11.74
CA CYS A 29 2.27 -11.27 12.93
C CYS A 29 1.35 -10.09 13.19
N PHE A 30 1.03 -9.28 12.18
CA PHE A 30 0.12 -8.14 12.31
C PHE A 30 -1.28 -8.55 12.71
N LEU A 31 -1.75 -9.71 12.25
CA LEU A 31 -3.08 -10.23 12.57
C LEU A 31 -3.18 -10.77 14.00
N TYR A 32 -2.14 -11.44 14.50
CA TYR A 32 -2.23 -12.22 15.74
C TYR A 32 -1.47 -11.62 16.94
N ASP A 33 -0.51 -10.73 16.74
CA ASP A 33 0.26 -10.08 17.82
C ASP A 33 -0.49 -8.89 18.44
N LEU A 34 -1.70 -9.14 18.93
CA LEU A 34 -2.60 -8.08 19.43
C LEU A 34 -2.12 -7.41 20.72
N ASN A 35 -1.10 -7.97 21.39
CA ASN A 35 -0.49 -7.37 22.58
C ASN A 35 0.70 -6.46 22.26
N GLY A 36 1.08 -6.33 20.98
CA GLY A 36 2.16 -5.46 20.52
C GLY A 36 3.55 -5.85 21.00
N THR A 37 3.79 -7.13 21.31
CA THR A 37 5.11 -7.59 21.79
C THR A 37 6.15 -7.50 20.68
N PHE A 38 5.77 -7.93 19.47
CA PHE A 38 6.60 -7.92 18.27
C PHE A 38 6.26 -6.73 17.36
N VAL A 39 4.98 -6.47 17.12
CA VAL A 39 4.48 -5.38 16.26
C VAL A 39 4.36 -4.09 17.07
N ASN A 40 5.49 -3.61 17.59
CA ASN A 40 5.59 -2.32 18.26
C ASN A 40 6.04 -1.21 17.31
N ASN A 41 6.03 0.04 17.78
CA ASN A 41 6.37 1.21 16.96
C ASN A 41 7.77 1.12 16.30
N ASP A 42 8.77 0.56 16.98
CA ASP A 42 10.11 0.39 16.42
C ASP A 42 10.11 -0.61 15.26
N CYS A 43 9.40 -1.72 15.42
CA CYS A 43 9.22 -2.72 14.36
C CYS A 43 8.49 -2.13 13.16
N ILE A 44 7.39 -1.41 13.41
CA ILE A 44 6.59 -0.75 12.37
C ILE A 44 7.44 0.24 11.57
N ALA A 45 8.20 1.10 12.26
CA ALA A 45 9.06 2.09 11.64
C ALA A 45 10.12 1.47 10.70
N LEU A 46 10.57 0.24 11.00
CA LEU A 46 11.53 -0.49 10.18
C LEU A 46 10.90 -1.19 8.97
N ILE A 47 9.69 -1.76 9.11
CA ILE A 47 9.11 -2.66 8.11
C ILE A 47 8.13 -1.99 7.15
N PHE A 48 7.47 -0.89 7.54
CA PHE A 48 6.39 -0.30 6.73
C PHE A 48 6.88 0.13 5.34
N LYS A 49 8.00 0.88 5.27
CA LYS A 49 8.54 1.41 4.02
C LYS A 49 9.05 0.29 3.10
N PRO A 50 9.79 -0.73 3.60
CA PRO A 50 10.09 -1.92 2.81
C PRO A 50 8.86 -2.62 2.22
N ILE A 51 7.77 -2.76 2.98
CA ILE A 51 6.53 -3.38 2.50
C ILE A 51 5.92 -2.56 1.36
N VAL A 52 5.75 -1.25 1.53
CA VAL A 52 5.20 -0.38 0.47
C VAL A 52 6.11 -0.40 -0.75
N ASN A 53 7.43 -0.37 -0.58
CA ASN A 53 8.37 -0.42 -1.70
C ASN A 53 8.31 -1.71 -2.53
N GLN A 54 7.74 -2.81 -2.00
CA GLN A 54 7.56 -4.04 -2.78
C GLN A 54 6.61 -3.90 -3.97
N ILE A 55 5.76 -2.85 -4.04
CA ILE A 55 4.96 -2.63 -5.25
C ILE A 55 5.79 -2.13 -6.43
N SER A 56 6.92 -1.45 -6.16
CA SER A 56 7.90 -1.06 -7.18
C SER A 56 8.87 -2.21 -7.53
N ASN A 57 8.82 -3.31 -6.78
CA ASN A 57 9.60 -4.50 -7.10
C ASN A 57 8.94 -5.21 -8.29
N LEU A 58 9.54 -5.12 -9.47
CA LEU A 58 9.07 -5.78 -10.70
C LEU A 58 9.78 -7.13 -10.95
N PHE A 59 10.47 -7.66 -9.94
CA PHE A 59 11.07 -8.99 -9.98
C PHE A 59 9.99 -10.08 -10.07
N GLY A 60 10.35 -11.21 -10.69
CA GLY A 60 9.41 -12.29 -10.99
C GLY A 60 8.59 -12.06 -12.26
N ASN A 61 7.65 -12.98 -12.51
CA ASN A 61 6.66 -12.83 -13.57
C ASN A 61 5.39 -12.12 -13.07
N ASP A 62 4.38 -11.98 -13.92
CA ASP A 62 3.13 -11.32 -13.56
C ASP A 62 2.37 -12.03 -12.44
N ASP A 63 2.35 -13.37 -12.42
CA ASP A 63 1.70 -14.14 -11.35
C ASP A 63 2.39 -13.95 -10.01
N ASP A 64 3.73 -13.90 -10.01
CA ASP A 64 4.53 -13.62 -8.81
C ASP A 64 4.24 -12.22 -8.28
N TYR A 65 4.18 -11.23 -9.18
CA TYR A 65 3.83 -9.86 -8.84
C TYR A 65 2.42 -9.78 -8.23
N GLN A 66 1.42 -10.42 -8.84
CA GLN A 66 0.05 -10.41 -8.31
C GLN A 66 -0.02 -11.05 -6.92
N LYS A 67 0.62 -12.21 -6.70
CA LYS A 67 0.67 -12.85 -5.38
C LYS A 67 1.34 -11.97 -4.33
N ARG A 68 2.45 -11.31 -4.70
CA ARG A 68 3.12 -10.36 -3.82
C ARG A 68 2.23 -9.17 -3.48
N LEU A 69 1.52 -8.61 -4.46
CA LEU A 69 0.58 -7.51 -4.26
C LEU A 69 -0.54 -7.90 -3.28
N GLU A 70 -1.14 -9.07 -3.43
CA GLU A 70 -2.16 -9.58 -2.50
C GLU A 70 -1.65 -9.67 -1.05
N LEU A 71 -0.39 -10.10 -0.87
CA LEU A 71 0.22 -10.15 0.46
C LEU A 71 0.52 -8.75 1.02
N ILE A 72 0.93 -7.80 0.18
CA ILE A 72 1.13 -6.40 0.60
C ILE A 72 -0.19 -5.79 1.06
N LEU A 73 -1.28 -6.00 0.31
CA LEU A 73 -2.62 -5.54 0.67
C LEU A 73 -3.06 -6.12 2.03
N GLN A 74 -2.82 -7.40 2.27
CA GLN A 74 -3.09 -8.04 3.57
C GLN A 74 -2.23 -7.46 4.70
N CYS A 75 -0.95 -7.22 4.46
CA CYS A 75 -0.05 -6.59 5.42
C CYS A 75 -0.58 -5.23 5.87
N ILE A 76 -0.95 -4.37 4.92
CA ILE A 76 -1.49 -3.03 5.22
C ILE A 76 -2.80 -3.15 6.00
N GLN A 77 -3.72 -4.01 5.53
CA GLN A 77 -5.00 -4.21 6.19
C GLN A 77 -4.83 -4.59 7.66
N TYR A 78 -4.07 -5.65 7.95
CA TYR A 78 -3.93 -6.14 9.32
C TYR A 78 -3.10 -5.21 10.19
N LEU A 79 -2.09 -4.55 9.63
CA LEU A 79 -1.27 -3.62 10.39
C LEU A 79 -2.10 -2.41 10.84
N ILE A 80 -2.84 -1.78 9.92
CA ILE A 80 -3.69 -0.63 10.22
C ILE A 80 -4.86 -1.02 11.14
N GLN A 81 -5.54 -2.14 10.85
CA GLN A 81 -6.68 -2.60 11.63
C GLN A 81 -6.33 -2.82 13.11
N ASN A 82 -5.14 -3.33 13.41
CA ASN A 82 -4.71 -3.67 14.78
C ASN A 82 -3.86 -2.58 15.44
N ASN A 83 -3.42 -1.56 14.71
CA ASN A 83 -2.58 -0.48 15.22
C ASN A 83 -3.08 0.87 14.69
N ARG A 84 -4.39 1.17 14.82
CA ARG A 84 -5.10 2.38 14.33
C ARG A 84 -4.54 3.70 14.89
N ASP A 85 -3.28 3.96 14.61
CA ASP A 85 -2.51 5.12 15.00
C ASP A 85 -2.51 6.12 13.84
N GLU A 86 -2.84 7.38 14.14
CA GLU A 86 -2.95 8.44 13.14
C GLU A 86 -1.63 8.69 12.41
N THR A 87 -0.49 8.59 13.11
CA THR A 87 0.85 8.77 12.52
C THR A 87 1.13 7.67 11.52
N LEU A 88 0.78 6.43 11.87
CA LEU A 88 0.94 5.28 10.98
C LEU A 88 0.10 5.42 9.71
N ILE A 89 -1.18 5.80 9.85
CA ILE A 89 -2.08 6.00 8.71
C ILE A 89 -1.53 7.11 7.80
N LYS A 90 -1.07 8.22 8.38
CA LYS A 90 -0.46 9.32 7.65
C LYS A 90 0.76 8.88 6.84
N ASP A 91 1.67 8.14 7.47
CA ASP A 91 2.89 7.66 6.83
C ASP A 91 2.59 6.71 5.67
N PHE A 92 1.62 5.80 5.85
CA PHE A 92 1.15 4.93 4.77
C PHE A 92 0.50 5.72 3.65
N ASN A 93 -0.41 6.63 3.97
CA ASN A 93 -1.11 7.47 3.01
C ASN A 93 -0.10 8.18 2.09
N TYR A 94 0.82 8.94 2.69
CA TYR A 94 1.79 9.71 1.93
C TYR A 94 2.73 8.82 1.10
N GLN A 95 3.24 7.71 1.65
CA GLN A 95 4.12 6.80 0.88
C GLN A 95 3.38 6.15 -0.30
N ILE A 96 2.10 5.79 -0.16
CA ILE A 96 1.30 5.21 -1.24
C ILE A 96 1.01 6.26 -2.31
N LEU A 97 0.65 7.48 -1.91
CA LEU A 97 0.42 8.59 -2.85
C LEU A 97 1.66 8.91 -3.69
N LEU A 98 2.85 8.88 -3.10
CA LEU A 98 4.10 9.03 -3.87
C LEU A 98 4.29 7.92 -4.92
N LYS A 99 3.82 6.70 -4.64
CA LYS A 99 3.92 5.57 -5.58
C LYS A 99 2.88 5.64 -6.70
N SER A 100 1.77 6.34 -6.52
CA SER A 100 0.78 6.51 -7.59
C SER A 100 1.28 7.41 -8.72
N GLN A 101 2.35 8.18 -8.46
CA GLN A 101 3.03 9.05 -9.43
C GLN A 101 4.22 8.36 -10.12
N ASP A 102 4.39 7.04 -9.95
CA ASP A 102 5.47 6.30 -10.60
C ASP A 102 5.28 6.27 -12.12
N SER A 103 6.36 6.33 -12.89
CA SER A 103 6.33 6.20 -14.35
C SER A 103 5.77 4.86 -14.84
N ASN A 104 5.85 3.80 -14.02
CA ASN A 104 5.39 2.48 -14.37
C ASN A 104 3.89 2.30 -14.05
N GLU A 105 3.07 2.12 -15.08
CA GLU A 105 1.62 1.94 -14.96
C GLU A 105 1.20 0.84 -13.96
N LYS A 106 1.89 -0.31 -13.96
CA LYS A 106 1.62 -1.40 -13.01
C LYS A 106 1.85 -0.97 -11.56
N VAL A 107 2.87 -0.14 -11.31
CA VAL A 107 3.14 0.43 -9.99
C VAL A 107 2.04 1.42 -9.60
N LYS A 108 1.62 2.31 -10.53
CA LYS A 108 0.50 3.24 -10.29
C LYS A 108 -0.78 2.51 -9.91
N ILE A 109 -1.19 1.52 -10.70
CA ILE A 109 -2.38 0.69 -10.47
C ILE A 109 -2.30 0.01 -9.09
N SER A 110 -1.12 -0.53 -8.75
CA SER A 110 -0.91 -1.16 -7.44
C SER A 110 -1.01 -0.15 -6.29
N ALA A 111 -0.48 1.05 -6.46
CA ALA A 111 -0.62 2.13 -5.49
C ALA A 111 -2.09 2.54 -5.28
N ILE A 112 -2.89 2.64 -6.35
CA ILE A 112 -4.33 2.91 -6.26
C ILE A 112 -5.04 1.82 -5.46
N LYS A 113 -4.73 0.53 -5.72
CA LYS A 113 -5.28 -0.59 -4.95
C LYS A 113 -4.88 -0.57 -3.47
N LEU A 114 -3.64 -0.18 -3.17
CA LEU A 114 -3.15 -0.01 -1.80
C LEU A 114 -3.88 1.14 -1.09
N LEU A 115 -4.04 2.28 -1.77
CA LEU A 115 -4.74 3.45 -1.25
C LEU A 115 -6.20 3.09 -0.96
N HIS A 116 -6.85 2.40 -1.90
CA HIS A 116 -8.21 1.91 -1.73
C HIS A 116 -8.35 0.95 -0.56
N ARG A 117 -7.41 0.01 -0.40
CA ARG A 117 -7.36 -0.86 0.78
C ARG A 117 -7.21 -0.05 2.07
N LEU A 118 -6.38 0.99 2.09
CA LEU A 118 -6.20 1.85 3.24
C LEU A 118 -7.50 2.58 3.60
N VAL A 119 -8.17 3.21 2.63
CA VAL A 119 -9.49 3.86 2.79
C VAL A 119 -10.49 2.90 3.43
N LEU A 120 -10.66 1.71 2.85
CA LEU A 120 -11.61 0.72 3.36
C LEU A 120 -11.26 0.17 4.75
N THR A 121 -9.98 0.16 5.11
CA THR A 121 -9.53 -0.38 6.41
C THR A 121 -9.68 0.66 7.52
N CYS A 122 -9.39 1.93 7.21
CA CYS A 122 -9.51 3.05 8.13
C CYS A 122 -10.96 3.48 8.35
N ASP A 123 -11.81 3.37 7.32
CA ASP A 123 -13.18 3.90 7.35
C ASP A 123 -13.18 5.40 7.73
N GLU A 124 -13.97 5.84 8.72
CA GLU A 124 -14.02 7.23 9.18
C GLU A 124 -12.65 7.79 9.61
N ASP A 125 -11.73 6.93 10.07
CA ASP A 125 -10.37 7.33 10.46
C ASP A 125 -9.56 7.85 9.25
N TYR A 126 -10.02 7.63 8.01
CA TYR A 126 -9.36 8.15 6.81
C TYR A 126 -9.73 9.60 6.47
N LEU A 127 -10.87 10.12 6.97
CA LEU A 127 -11.39 11.45 6.63
C LEU A 127 -10.35 12.58 6.71
N PRO A 128 -9.46 12.65 7.74
CA PRO A 128 -8.45 13.70 7.84
C PRO A 128 -7.41 13.71 6.71
N PHE A 129 -7.23 12.57 6.01
CA PHE A 129 -6.19 12.38 5.00
C PHE A 129 -6.70 12.60 3.57
N ILE A 130 -8.01 12.74 3.37
CA ILE A 130 -8.63 13.02 2.07
C ILE A 130 -8.04 14.26 1.39
N PRO A 131 -7.87 15.41 2.08
CA PRO A 131 -7.28 16.61 1.45
C PRO A 131 -5.87 16.37 0.90
N GLU A 132 -5.09 15.49 1.54
CA GLU A 132 -3.75 15.12 1.06
C GLU A 132 -3.81 14.23 -0.19
N ALA A 133 -4.83 13.38 -0.31
CA ALA A 133 -5.01 12.50 -1.46
C ALA A 133 -5.58 13.21 -2.71
N MET A 134 -6.30 14.31 -2.54
CA MET A 134 -7.02 14.99 -3.65
C MET A 134 -6.13 15.38 -4.83
N PRO A 135 -4.96 16.03 -4.65
CA PRO A 135 -4.12 16.40 -5.79
C PRO A 135 -3.68 15.18 -6.62
N PHE A 136 -3.37 14.07 -5.95
CA PHE A 136 -2.96 12.83 -6.61
C PHE A 136 -4.12 12.17 -7.35
N ILE A 137 -5.33 12.24 -6.81
CA ILE A 137 -6.54 11.74 -7.49
C ILE A 137 -6.85 12.58 -8.72
N ALA A 138 -6.69 13.91 -8.64
CA ALA A 138 -6.84 14.80 -9.79
C ALA A 138 -5.84 14.44 -10.89
N ASP A 139 -4.54 14.34 -10.54
CA ASP A 139 -3.48 13.99 -11.49
C ASP A 139 -3.73 12.62 -12.16
N LEU A 140 -4.16 11.61 -11.39
CA LEU A 140 -4.49 10.28 -11.91
C LEU A 140 -5.74 10.26 -12.80
N SER A 141 -6.66 11.21 -12.61
CA SER A 141 -7.86 11.33 -13.43
C SER A 141 -7.57 11.87 -14.83
N GLU A 142 -6.39 12.47 -15.04
CA GLU A 142 -5.90 12.93 -16.33
C GLU A 142 -5.11 11.84 -17.09
N ASP A 143 -4.89 10.66 -16.50
CA ASP A 143 -4.17 9.54 -17.14
C ASP A 143 -5.06 8.84 -18.19
N ASP A 144 -4.52 8.58 -19.38
CA ASP A 144 -5.25 7.96 -20.50
C ASP A 144 -5.47 6.43 -20.34
N SER A 145 -4.96 5.80 -19.27
CA SER A 145 -5.12 4.36 -19.05
C SER A 145 -6.51 3.99 -18.54
N GLU A 146 -7.23 3.18 -19.34
CA GLU A 146 -8.53 2.59 -18.96
C GLU A 146 -8.44 1.77 -17.66
N GLN A 147 -7.30 1.12 -17.39
CA GLN A 147 -7.12 0.34 -16.16
C GLN A 147 -6.99 1.24 -14.94
N ILE A 148 -6.29 2.36 -15.06
CA ILE A 148 -6.19 3.38 -14.01
C ILE A 148 -7.56 3.99 -13.76
N GLU A 149 -8.28 4.40 -14.80
CA GLU A 149 -9.64 4.95 -14.70
C GLU A 149 -10.57 4.02 -13.92
N LEU A 150 -10.56 2.72 -14.26
CA LEU A 150 -11.40 1.72 -13.60
C LEU A 150 -11.10 1.61 -12.09
N GLN A 151 -9.83 1.55 -11.70
CA GLN A 151 -9.44 1.44 -10.29
C GLN A 151 -9.70 2.74 -9.53
N LEU A 152 -9.40 3.87 -10.16
CA LEU A 152 -9.58 5.19 -9.57
C LEU A 152 -11.07 5.49 -9.33
N LYS A 153 -11.94 5.11 -10.26
CA LYS A 153 -13.39 5.25 -10.10
C LYS A 153 -13.91 4.51 -8.87
N GLN A 154 -13.44 3.29 -8.63
CA GLN A 154 -13.84 2.52 -7.44
C GLN A 154 -13.36 3.19 -6.15
N LEU A 155 -12.11 3.66 -6.12
CA LEU A 155 -11.56 4.42 -5.01
C LEU A 155 -12.40 5.67 -4.72
N ILE A 156 -12.72 6.46 -5.76
CA ILE A 156 -13.52 7.68 -5.64
C ILE A 156 -14.89 7.35 -5.07
N MET A 157 -15.58 6.33 -5.59
CA MET A 157 -16.91 5.93 -5.09
C MET A 157 -16.90 5.62 -3.59
N ASP A 158 -15.89 4.90 -3.10
CA ASP A 158 -15.79 4.55 -1.68
C ASP A 158 -15.40 5.77 -0.82
N ILE A 159 -14.61 6.70 -1.35
CA ILE A 159 -14.34 7.99 -0.68
C ILE A 159 -15.61 8.84 -0.63
N GLU A 160 -16.38 8.95 -1.72
CA GLU A 160 -17.64 9.71 -1.75
C GLU A 160 -18.67 9.13 -0.78
N GLN A 161 -18.73 7.80 -0.68
CA GLN A 161 -19.57 7.12 0.30
C GLN A 161 -19.14 7.45 1.74
N LEU A 162 -17.83 7.52 1.99
CA LEU A 162 -17.27 7.86 3.30
C LEU A 162 -17.57 9.32 3.70
N ILE A 163 -17.44 10.27 2.78
CA ILE A 163 -17.71 11.69 3.03
C ILE A 163 -19.24 11.95 3.06
N GLY A 164 -20.01 11.19 2.29
CA GLY A 164 -21.46 11.38 2.11
C GLY A 164 -21.83 12.41 1.03
N GLU A 165 -20.86 12.87 0.23
CA GLU A 165 -21.10 13.77 -0.89
C GLU A 165 -20.06 13.59 -2.01
N PRO A 166 -20.33 14.09 -3.24
CA PRO A 166 -19.41 13.94 -4.36
C PRO A 166 -18.08 14.68 -4.16
N ILE A 167 -16.96 14.05 -4.50
CA ILE A 167 -15.63 14.67 -4.32
C ILE A 167 -15.34 15.76 -5.33
N ASN A 168 -16.11 15.85 -6.43
CA ASN A 168 -15.94 16.84 -7.50
C ASN A 168 -16.00 18.31 -7.03
N LYS A 169 -16.41 18.56 -5.77
CA LYS A 169 -16.33 19.88 -5.14
C LYS A 169 -14.90 20.27 -4.72
N TYR A 170 -14.00 19.29 -4.66
CA TYR A 170 -12.62 19.40 -4.20
C TYR A 170 -11.58 19.13 -5.31
N LEU A 171 -12.04 18.60 -6.46
CA LEU A 171 -11.25 18.45 -7.69
C LEU A 171 -11.29 19.74 -8.54
#